data_AF-A0A9X1IGM0-F1
#
_entry.id   AF-A0A9X1IGM0-F1
#
_cell.length_a   1.000
_cell.length_b   1.000
_cell.length_c   1.000
_cell.angle_alpha   90.00
_cell.angle_beta   90.00
_cell.angle_gamma   90.00
#
_symmetry.space_group_name_H-M   'P 1'
#
loop_
_entity.id
_entity.type
_entity.pdbx_description
1 polymer ?
#
loop_
_entity_poly.entity_id
_entity_poly.type
_entity_poly.pdbx_seq_one_letter_code
_entity_poly.pdbx_strand_id
1 'polypeptide(L)'
;MDGTRAGPEVSASAGRRINDAPLRAALENRRGRPLDDAISGVCYTHGVRLGMAGEALPDWLSTAPRWAREALRAGHASGTTIAGRGRPEE
;
A
#
# COMPACT_ATOMS: atom_id res chain seq x y z
N MET A 1 -11.46 44.27 -9.68
CA MET A 1 -12.27 43.23 -9.02
C MET A 1 -12.61 42.18 -10.06
N ASP A 2 -12.67 40.92 -9.61
CA ASP A 2 -12.97 39.70 -10.37
C ASP A 2 -11.84 39.22 -11.30
N GLY A 3 -11.30 38.02 -11.16
CA GLY A 3 -11.65 36.88 -10.32
C GLY A 3 -10.79 35.73 -10.78
N THR A 4 -9.76 35.41 -10.02
CA THR A 4 -8.84 34.30 -10.26
C THR A 4 -9.65 33.01 -10.34
N ARG A 5 -9.91 32.52 -11.56
CA ARG A 5 -10.49 31.20 -11.77
C ARG A 5 -9.37 30.18 -11.59
N ALA A 6 -9.04 29.91 -10.33
CA ALA A 6 -8.27 28.74 -9.94
C ALA A 6 -9.12 27.52 -10.31
N GLY A 7 -8.87 26.97 -11.50
CA GLY A 7 -9.32 25.62 -11.82
C GLY A 7 -8.66 24.66 -10.83
N PRO A 8 -9.38 23.68 -10.26
CA PRO A 8 -8.76 22.68 -9.41
C PRO A 8 -7.69 21.98 -10.24
N GLU A 9 -6.46 22.02 -9.73
CA GLU A 9 -5.29 21.38 -10.31
C GLU A 9 -5.53 19.88 -10.44
N VAL A 10 -6.02 19.44 -11.60
CA VAL A 10 -6.04 18.04 -11.99
C VAL A 10 -4.63 17.68 -12.44
N SER A 11 -3.72 17.59 -11.47
CA SER A 11 -2.38 17.02 -11.61
C SER A 11 -2.02 16.26 -10.35
N ALA A 12 -2.91 15.36 -9.92
CA ALA A 12 -2.66 14.42 -8.83
C ALA A 12 -2.33 13.00 -9.34
N SER A 13 -1.88 12.86 -10.60
CA SER A 13 -1.57 11.56 -11.21
C SER A 13 -0.06 11.28 -11.35
N ALA A 14 0.79 12.11 -10.75
CA ALA A 14 2.24 11.90 -10.73
C ALA A 14 2.73 11.62 -9.30
N GLY A 15 2.85 10.33 -8.96
CA GLY A 15 3.90 9.87 -8.06
C GLY A 15 3.73 10.09 -6.56
N ARG A 16 2.51 10.03 -6.00
CA ARG A 16 2.38 9.82 -4.55
C ARG A 16 2.73 8.36 -4.22
N ARG A 17 4.03 8.05 -4.19
CA ARG A 17 4.54 6.75 -3.74
C ARG A 17 3.94 6.43 -2.39
N ILE A 18 3.44 5.21 -2.26
CA ILE A 18 2.91 4.73 -0.99
C ILE A 18 4.05 4.72 0.03
N ASN A 19 3.86 5.37 1.19
CA ASN A 19 4.89 5.47 2.21
C ASN A 19 4.89 4.22 3.11
N ASP A 20 5.93 3.39 3.02
CA ASP A 20 6.10 2.17 3.82
C ASP A 20 6.79 2.39 5.18
N ALA A 21 7.35 3.58 5.46
CA ALA A 21 8.16 3.83 6.65
C ALA A 21 7.41 3.55 7.98
N PRO A 22 6.13 3.95 8.14
CA PRO A 22 5.38 3.63 9.37
C PRO A 22 5.17 2.12 9.55
N LEU A 23 4.93 1.38 8.46
CA LEU A 23 4.73 -0.06 8.50
C LEU A 23 6.00 -0.79 8.92
N ARG A 24 7.14 -0.37 8.36
CA ARG A 24 8.46 -0.88 8.75
C ARG A 24 8.73 -0.65 10.24
N ALA A 25 8.51 0.58 10.74
CA ALA A 25 8.73 0.91 12.14
C ALA A 25 7.83 0.08 13.08
N ALA A 26 6.58 -0.17 12.70
CA ALA A 26 5.66 -1.01 13.47
C ALA A 26 6.16 -2.46 13.56
N LEU A 27 6.70 -3.02 12.48
CA LEU A 27 7.26 -4.36 12.45
C LEU A 27 8.54 -4.50 13.28
N GLU A 28 9.38 -3.45 13.31
CA GLU A 28 10.58 -3.37 14.14
C GLU A 28 10.24 -3.27 15.65
N ASN A 29 9.16 -2.57 16.00
CA ASN A 29 8.74 -2.33 17.40
C ASN A 29 7.70 -3.34 17.93
N ARG A 30 7.44 -4.44 17.23
CA ARG A 30 6.42 -5.41 17.62
C ARG A 30 6.67 -6.01 19.02
N ARG A 31 5.62 -6.09 19.84
CA ARG A 31 5.65 -6.61 21.23
C ARG A 31 4.49 -7.56 21.50
N GLY A 32 4.54 -8.75 20.90
CA GLY A 32 3.69 -9.89 21.26
C GLY A 32 2.51 -10.16 20.32
N ARG A 33 1.88 -11.32 20.54
CA ARG A 33 0.87 -11.94 19.65
C ARG A 33 -0.32 -11.04 19.27
N PRO A 34 -0.97 -10.30 20.19
CA PRO A 34 -2.13 -9.47 19.83
C PRO A 34 -1.76 -8.33 18.89
N LEU A 35 -0.55 -7.78 19.06
CA LEU A 35 -0.04 -6.74 18.19
C LEU A 35 0.37 -7.29 16.81
N ASP A 36 0.87 -8.52 16.75
CA ASP A 36 1.19 -9.20 15.48
C ASP A 36 -0.06 -9.40 14.60
N ASP A 37 -1.21 -9.72 15.18
CA ASP A 37 -2.47 -9.88 14.43
C ASP A 37 -2.97 -8.54 13.86
N ALA A 38 -2.94 -7.47 14.68
CA ALA A 38 -3.28 -6.13 14.24
C ALA A 38 -2.33 -5.64 13.12
N ILE A 39 -1.01 -5.85 13.27
CA ILE A 39 -0.04 -5.49 12.26
C ILE A 39 -0.24 -6.34 10.99
N SER A 40 -0.67 -7.59 11.10
CA SER A 40 -0.98 -8.45 9.93
C SER A 40 -2.08 -7.85 9.06
N GLY A 41 -3.17 -7.34 9.67
CA GLY A 41 -4.24 -6.66 8.93
C GLY A 41 -3.78 -5.38 8.23
N VAL A 42 -2.85 -4.63 8.86
CA VAL A 42 -2.23 -3.45 8.25
C VAL A 42 -1.32 -3.86 7.09
N CYS A 43 -0.50 -4.90 7.24
CA CYS A 43 0.34 -5.44 6.17
C CYS A 43 -0.50 -5.84 4.95
N TYR A 44 -1.62 -6.53 5.17
CA TYR A 44 -2.54 -6.90 4.09
C TYR A 44 -3.09 -5.68 3.37
N THR A 45 -3.66 -4.73 4.11
CA THR A 45 -4.25 -3.51 3.54
C THR A 45 -3.23 -2.69 2.75
N HIS A 46 -2.00 -2.61 3.27
CA HIS A 46 -0.90 -1.93 2.61
C HIS A 46 -0.49 -2.62 1.30
N GLY A 47 -0.40 -3.95 1.32
CA GLY A 47 -0.21 -4.76 0.12
C GLY A 47 -1.28 -4.47 -0.95
N VAL A 48 -2.55 -4.42 -0.58
CA VAL A 48 -3.65 -4.10 -1.51
C VAL A 48 -3.43 -2.74 -2.19
N ARG A 49 -3.02 -1.73 -1.43
CA ARG A 49 -2.74 -0.40 -1.98
C ARG A 49 -1.57 -0.43 -2.97
N LEU A 50 -0.48 -1.11 -2.64
CA LEU A 50 0.66 -1.27 -3.54
C LEU A 50 0.25 -1.97 -4.84
N GLY A 51 -0.52 -3.07 -4.73
CA GLY A 51 -1.01 -3.82 -5.88
C GLY A 51 -1.95 -2.99 -6.77
N MET A 52 -2.84 -2.19 -6.17
CA MET A 52 -3.73 -1.28 -6.90
C MET A 52 -2.97 -0.15 -7.61
N ALA A 53 -1.89 0.34 -6.99
CA ALA A 53 -1.03 1.37 -7.55
C ALA A 53 -0.04 0.83 -8.60
N GLY A 54 0.05 -0.49 -8.78
CA GLY A 54 1.06 -1.13 -9.63
C GLY A 54 2.50 -1.01 -9.08
N GLU A 55 2.65 -0.70 -7.79
CA GLU A 55 3.94 -0.61 -7.12
C GLU A 55 4.45 -2.00 -6.74
N ALA A 56 5.76 -2.20 -6.80
CA ALA A 56 6.39 -3.44 -6.38
C ALA A 56 6.36 -3.62 -4.85
N LEU A 57 6.58 -4.84 -4.39
CA LEU A 57 6.76 -5.10 -2.96
C LEU A 57 8.08 -4.48 -2.45
N PRO A 58 8.12 -3.97 -1.20
CA PRO A 58 9.33 -3.31 -0.69
C PRO A 58 10.48 -4.31 -0.44
N ASP A 59 11.74 -3.92 -0.73
CA ASP A 59 12.91 -4.80 -0.55
C ASP A 59 13.16 -5.21 0.91
N TRP A 60 12.87 -4.29 1.84
CA TRP A 60 13.00 -4.53 3.28
C TRP A 60 12.04 -5.63 3.76
N LEU A 61 11.00 -5.97 2.99
CA LEU A 61 10.07 -7.04 3.32
C LEU A 61 10.80 -8.38 3.51
N SER A 62 11.93 -8.59 2.84
CA SER A 62 12.76 -9.79 2.98
C SER A 62 13.20 -10.07 4.43
N THR A 63 13.38 -9.01 5.24
CA THR A 63 13.81 -9.10 6.65
C THR A 63 12.63 -9.13 7.63
N ALA A 64 11.40 -8.98 7.14
CA ALA A 64 10.21 -8.99 7.98
C ALA A 64 9.81 -10.41 8.44
N PRO A 65 9.06 -10.53 9.55
CA PRO A 65 8.50 -11.81 9.99
C PRO A 65 7.69 -12.51 8.90
N ARG A 66 7.69 -13.85 8.90
CA ARG A 66 7.00 -14.65 7.87
C ARG A 66 5.53 -14.27 7.70
N TRP A 67 4.80 -14.13 8.81
CA TRP A 67 3.38 -13.74 8.79
C TRP A 67 3.14 -12.39 8.10
N ALA A 68 4.02 -11.40 8.32
CA ALA A 68 3.90 -10.08 7.74
C ALA A 68 4.14 -10.10 6.23
N ARG A 69 5.13 -10.90 5.80
CA ARG A 69 5.45 -11.13 4.39
C ARG A 69 4.29 -11.79 3.66
N GLU A 70 3.69 -12.81 4.26
CA GLU A 70 2.55 -13.52 3.69
C GLU A 70 1.32 -12.61 3.58
N ALA A 71 0.99 -11.86 4.64
CA ALA A 71 -0.11 -10.90 4.63
C ALA A 71 0.07 -9.83 3.54
N LEU A 72 1.26 -9.23 3.45
CA LEU A 72 1.53 -8.17 2.48
C LEU A 72 1.53 -8.68 1.03
N ARG A 73 2.07 -9.89 0.78
CA ARG A 73 2.00 -10.55 -0.53
C ARG A 73 0.56 -10.89 -0.93
N ALA A 74 -0.23 -11.43 -0.01
CA ALA A 74 -1.64 -11.73 -0.25
C ALA A 74 -2.42 -10.45 -0.59
N GLY A 75 -2.20 -9.37 0.18
CA GLY A 75 -2.79 -8.07 -0.10
C GLY A 75 -2.40 -7.55 -1.48
N HIS A 76 -1.11 -7.61 -1.83
CA HIS A 76 -0.61 -7.17 -3.13
C HIS A 76 -1.24 -7.91 -4.30
N ALA A 77 -1.32 -9.24 -4.23
CA ALA A 77 -1.99 -10.05 -5.24
C ALA A 77 -3.49 -9.72 -5.37
N SER A 78 -4.17 -9.44 -4.25
CA SER A 78 -5.56 -8.95 -4.28
C SER A 78 -5.65 -7.59 -4.97
N GLY A 79 -4.76 -6.65 -4.62
CA GLY A 79 -4.72 -5.31 -5.21
C GLY A 79 -4.47 -5.32 -6.71
N THR A 80 -3.53 -6.15 -7.19
CA THR A 80 -3.25 -6.29 -8.63
C THR A 80 -4.44 -6.92 -9.36
N THR A 81 -5.10 -7.91 -8.77
CA THR A 81 -6.32 -8.51 -9.33
C THR A 81 -7.45 -7.49 -9.44
N ILE A 82 -7.64 -6.66 -8.41
CA ILE A 82 -8.64 -5.58 -8.40
C ILE A 82 -8.33 -4.54 -9.49
N ALA A 83 -7.08 -4.10 -9.59
CA ALA A 83 -6.66 -3.16 -10.63
C ALA A 83 -6.82 -3.73 -12.05
N GLY A 84 -6.51 -5.02 -12.23
CA GLY A 84 -6.66 -5.71 -13.50
C GLY A 84 -8.12 -5.84 -13.96
N ARG A 85 -9.06 -6.07 -13.03
CA ARG A 85 -10.51 -6.10 -13.33
C ARG A 85 -11.11 -4.72 -13.64
N GLY A 86 -10.43 -3.64 -13.28
CA GLY A 86 -10.88 -2.27 -13.51
C GLY A 86 -10.45 -1.67 -14.85
N ARG A 87 -9.61 -2.36 -15.63
CA ARG A 87 -9.28 -1.95 -17.00
C ARG A 87 -10.26 -2.61 -17.97
N PRO A 88 -11.26 -1.88 -18.51
CA PRO A 88 -11.92 -2.36 -19.72
C PRO A 88 -10.87 -2.44 -20.81
N GLU A 89 -10.77 -3.61 -21.44
CA GLU A 89 -10.04 -3.77 -22.69
C GLU A 89 -10.78 -2.92 -23.74
N GLU A 90 -10.15 -1.82 -24.19
CA GLU A 90 -10.54 -1.08 -25.40
C GLU A 90 -9.84 -1.69 -26.62
#